data_AF-A0A955LWJ1-F1
#
_entry.id   AF-A0A955LWJ1-F1
#
_cell.length_a   1.000
_cell.length_b   1.000
_cell.length_c   1.000
_cell.angle_alpha   90.00
_cell.angle_beta   90.00
_cell.angle_gamma   90.00
#
_symmetry.space_group_name_H-M   'P 1'
#
loop_
_entity.id
_entity.type
_entity.pdbx_description
1 polymer ?
#
loop_
_entity_poly.entity_id
_entity_poly.type
_entity_poly.pdbx_seq_one_letter_code
_entity_poly.pdbx_strand_id
1 'polypeptide(L)'
;DIGLSIAVEQMEIYRAMDFNLLPDAPVSVSDPDLVKLPDGSGTVTVTDYGSADSGIKQVLVEIEWDDKGASRVVSLDSLVTNGGVGK
;
A
#
# COMPACT_ATOMS: atom_id res chain seq x y z
N ASP A 1 -14.59 5.66 -6.24
CA ASP A 1 -13.92 4.50 -6.84
C ASP A 1 -13.53 3.58 -5.69
N ILE A 2 -14.00 2.32 -5.69
CA ILE A 2 -13.81 1.40 -4.57
C ILE A 2 -12.34 1.01 -4.43
N GLY A 3 -11.64 0.74 -5.55
CA GLY A 3 -10.22 0.41 -5.53
C GLY A 3 -9.38 1.53 -4.93
N LEU A 4 -9.69 2.78 -5.27
CA LEU A 4 -9.05 3.95 -4.65
C LEU A 4 -9.35 4.07 -3.15
N SER A 5 -10.59 3.81 -2.73
CA SER A 5 -10.96 3.90 -1.31
C SER A 5 -10.16 2.90 -0.47
N ILE A 6 -10.07 1.65 -0.94
CA ILE A 6 -9.29 0.58 -0.29
C ILE A 6 -7.82 0.98 -0.25
N ALA A 7 -7.26 1.44 -1.37
CA ALA A 7 -5.84 1.84 -1.44
C ALA A 7 -5.52 2.97 -0.44
N VAL A 8 -6.39 3.98 -0.32
CA VAL A 8 -6.23 5.09 0.62
C VAL A 8 -6.28 4.60 2.07
N GLU A 9 -7.25 3.75 2.41
CA GLU A 9 -7.36 3.19 3.76
C GLU A 9 -6.11 2.41 4.16
N GLN A 10 -5.63 1.53 3.28
CA GLN A 10 -4.39 0.77 3.52
C GLN A 10 -3.18 1.70 3.63
N MET A 11 -3.07 2.72 2.77
CA MET A 11 -1.98 3.68 2.85
C MET A 11 -1.95 4.40 4.20
N GLU A 12 -3.11 4.83 4.72
CA GLU A 12 -3.19 5.51 6.01
C GLU A 12 -2.85 4.57 7.19
N ILE A 13 -3.21 3.28 7.12
CA ILE A 13 -2.79 2.27 8.11
C ILE A 13 -1.26 2.18 8.17
N TYR A 14 -0.60 2.07 7.02
CA TYR A 14 0.86 1.92 6.96
C TYR A 14 1.60 3.23 7.29
N ARG A 15 1.03 4.39 6.98
CA ARG A 15 1.56 5.70 7.42
C ARG A 15 1.48 5.90 8.93
N ALA A 16 0.47 5.34 9.57
CA ALA A 16 0.29 5.39 11.02
C ALA A 16 1.09 4.30 11.75
N MET A 17 1.64 3.32 11.03
CA MET A 17 2.42 2.24 11.61
C MET A 17 3.80 2.73 12.06
N ASP A 18 4.24 2.28 13.23
CA ASP A 18 5.60 2.56 13.68
C ASP A 18 6.62 2.02 12.66
N PHE A 19 7.66 2.80 12.40
CA PHE A 19 8.66 2.49 11.38
C PHE A 19 9.26 1.07 11.53
N ASN A 20 9.50 0.63 12.76
CA ASN A 20 10.08 -0.68 13.06
C ASN A 20 9.07 -1.85 12.97
N LEU A 21 7.78 -1.55 12.81
CA LEU A 21 6.72 -2.54 12.63
C LEU A 21 6.31 -2.70 11.16
N LEU A 22 6.80 -1.84 10.27
CA LEU A 22 6.58 -2.00 8.84
C LEU A 22 7.13 -3.36 8.37
N PRO A 23 6.36 -4.12 7.58
CA PRO A 23 6.76 -5.45 7.15
C PRO A 23 7.91 -5.39 6.14
N ASP A 24 8.85 -6.33 6.21
CA ASP A 24 9.96 -6.42 5.25
C ASP A 24 9.62 -7.27 4.00
N ALA A 25 8.41 -7.80 3.92
CA ALA A 25 7.92 -8.60 2.80
C ALA A 25 6.56 -8.09 2.32
N PRO A 26 6.20 -8.30 1.04
CA PRO A 26 4.88 -7.95 0.53
C PRO A 26 3.75 -8.60 1.34
N VAL A 27 2.72 -7.83 1.62
CA VAL A 27 1.55 -8.25 2.39
C VAL A 27 0.31 -8.14 1.51
N SER A 28 -0.50 -9.20 1.44
CA SER A 28 -1.78 -9.13 0.75
C SER A 28 -2.76 -8.25 1.53
N VAL A 29 -3.48 -7.37 0.83
CA VAL A 29 -4.53 -6.54 1.40
C VAL A 29 -5.71 -7.42 1.81
N SER A 30 -6.11 -7.31 3.08
CA SER A 30 -7.32 -7.96 3.60
C SER A 30 -8.38 -6.90 3.86
N ASP A 31 -9.19 -6.64 2.84
CA ASP A 31 -10.28 -5.67 2.90
C ASP A 31 -11.59 -6.33 2.41
N PRO A 32 -12.69 -6.28 3.18
CA PRO A 32 -13.94 -6.91 2.80
C PRO A 32 -14.56 -6.31 1.52
N ASP A 33 -14.21 -5.09 1.13
CA ASP A 33 -14.72 -4.44 -0.06
C ASP A 33 -14.02 -4.87 -1.35
N LEU A 34 -12.90 -5.60 -1.27
CA LEU A 34 -12.27 -6.23 -2.44
C LEU A 34 -13.25 -7.16 -3.19
N VAL A 35 -14.19 -7.79 -2.48
CA VAL A 35 -15.20 -8.67 -3.09
C VAL A 35 -16.15 -7.93 -4.04
N LYS A 36 -16.21 -6.60 -3.94
CA LYS A 36 -17.01 -5.73 -4.82
C LYS A 36 -16.30 -5.43 -6.14
N LEU A 37 -15.00 -5.74 -6.23
CA LEU A 37 -14.19 -5.64 -7.43
C LEU A 37 -14.09 -7.03 -8.08
N PRO A 38 -14.45 -7.19 -9.37
CA PRO A 38 -14.29 -8.47 -10.07
C PRO A 38 -12.81 -8.90 -10.11
N ASP A 39 -12.52 -10.11 -9.67
CA ASP A 39 -11.14 -10.62 -9.51
C ASP A 39 -10.22 -9.66 -8.73
N GLY A 40 -10.82 -8.91 -7.79
CA GLY A 40 -10.14 -7.91 -7.00
C GLY A 40 -9.07 -8.50 -6.08
N SER A 41 -7.87 -7.94 -6.12
CA SER A 41 -6.79 -8.28 -5.20
C SER A 41 -6.00 -7.03 -4.84
N GLY A 42 -5.20 -7.11 -3.78
CA GLY A 42 -4.35 -6.02 -3.38
C GLY A 42 -3.08 -6.47 -2.69
N THR A 43 -2.02 -5.70 -2.84
CA THR A 43 -0.70 -5.94 -2.23
C THR A 43 -0.15 -4.65 -1.68
N VAL A 44 0.48 -4.73 -0.50
CA VAL A 44 1.31 -3.67 0.06
C VAL A 44 2.75 -4.14 0.05
N THR A 45 3.62 -3.35 -0.57
CA THR A 45 5.07 -3.58 -0.59
C THR A 45 5.75 -2.47 0.18
N VAL A 46 6.71 -2.84 1.04
CA VAL A 46 7.55 -1.88 1.75
C VAL A 46 9.00 -2.14 1.38
N THR A 47 9.71 -1.10 0.98
CA THR A 47 11.12 -1.17 0.59
C THR A 47 11.92 -0.06 1.27
N ASP A 48 13.20 -0.29 1.52
CA ASP A 48 14.08 0.79 1.96
C ASP A 48 14.28 1.80 0.83
N TYR A 49 14.16 3.09 1.15
CA TYR A 49 14.28 4.17 0.18
C TYR A 49 15.58 4.94 0.37
N GLY A 50 16.41 4.99 -0.68
CA GLY A 50 17.73 5.63 -0.65
C GLY A 50 18.83 4.69 -0.18
N SER A 51 19.77 5.19 0.63
CA SER A 51 20.79 4.36 1.28
C SER A 51 20.17 3.56 2.43
N ALA A 52 20.66 2.35 2.70
CA ALA A 52 20.11 1.44 3.72
C ALA A 52 19.98 2.09 5.12
N ASP A 53 20.83 3.06 5.44
CA ASP A 53 20.82 3.79 6.73
C ASP A 53 20.00 5.10 6.69
N SER A 54 19.23 5.37 5.63
CA SER A 54 18.45 6.61 5.48
C SER A 54 17.36 6.73 6.56
N GLY A 55 16.94 5.60 7.12
CA GLY A 55 15.76 5.55 7.99
C GLY A 55 14.48 5.93 7.26
N ILE A 56 14.42 5.69 5.94
CA ILE A 56 13.24 5.95 5.11
C ILE A 56 12.81 4.65 4.45
N LYS A 57 11.53 4.34 4.54
CA LYS A 57 10.88 3.25 3.83
C LYS A 57 9.86 3.82 2.86
N GLN A 58 9.79 3.26 1.66
CA GLN A 58 8.71 3.50 0.71
C GLN A 58 7.64 2.43 0.91
N VAL A 59 6.41 2.85 1.08
CA VAL A 59 5.22 2.00 1.08
C VAL A 59 4.53 2.19 -0.26
N LEU A 60 4.25 1.08 -0.94
CA LEU A 60 3.50 1.01 -2.18
C LEU A 60 2.26 0.14 -1.96
N VAL A 61 1.08 0.69 -2.18
CA VAL A 61 -0.20 -0.02 -2.11
C VAL A 61 -0.76 -0.15 -3.52
N GLU A 62 -1.01 -1.37 -3.97
CA GLU A 62 -1.59 -1.66 -5.27
C GLU A 62 -2.89 -2.45 -5.10
N ILE A 63 -3.96 -1.97 -5.73
CA ILE A 63 -5.26 -2.65 -5.82
C ILE A 63 -5.55 -2.90 -7.30
N GLU A 64 -5.72 -4.17 -7.66
CA GLU A 64 -5.92 -4.61 -9.04
C GLU A 64 -7.26 -5.33 -9.18
N TRP A 65 -7.94 -5.12 -10.31
CA TRP A 65 -9.21 -5.80 -10.62
C TRP A 65 -9.50 -5.84 -12.12
N ASP A 66 -10.46 -6.68 -12.52
CA ASP A 66 -11.00 -6.69 -13.88
C ASP A 66 -12.20 -5.73 -14.02
N ASP A 67 -12.13 -4.83 -15.00
CA ASP A 67 -13.23 -3.97 -15.42
C ASP A 67 -13.63 -4.32 -16.86
N LYS A 68 -14.52 -5.31 -16.98
CA LYS A 68 -15.11 -5.76 -18.26
C LYS A 68 -14.07 -6.32 -19.23
N GLY A 69 -13.16 -7.16 -18.75
CA GLY A 69 -12.08 -7.77 -19.53
C GLY A 69 -10.85 -6.87 -19.69
N ALA A 70 -10.80 -5.72 -19.00
CA ALA A 70 -9.65 -4.85 -18.94
C ALA A 70 -9.11 -4.78 -17.51
N SER A 71 -7.82 -5.10 -17.35
CA SER A 71 -7.13 -4.93 -16.07
C SER A 71 -7.08 -3.46 -15.67
N ARG A 72 -7.47 -3.20 -14.42
CA ARG A 72 -7.37 -1.91 -13.74
C ARG A 72 -6.47 -2.04 -12.54
N VAL A 73 -5.69 -1.00 -12.30
CA VAL A 73 -4.81 -0.89 -11.15
C VAL A 73 -4.93 0.51 -10.58
N VAL A 74 -5.07 0.59 -9.26
CA VAL A 74 -4.80 1.80 -8.49
C VAL A 74 -3.54 1.56 -7.70
N SER A 75 -2.59 2.49 -7.80
CA SER A 75 -1.31 2.44 -7.10
C SER A 75 -1.15 3.73 -6.31
N LEU A 76 -0.83 3.62 -5.03
CA LEU A 76 -0.47 4.74 -4.16
C LEU A 76 0.89 4.46 -3.54
N ASP A 77 1.76 5.46 -3.55
CA ASP A 77 3.06 5.39 -2.88
C ASP A 77 3.20 6.49 -1.82
N SER A 78 3.99 6.18 -0.79
CA SER A 78 4.32 7.13 0.27
C SER A 78 5.66 6.80 0.90
N LEU A 79 6.35 7.83 1.40
CA LEU A 79 7.54 7.67 2.23
C LEU A 79 7.17 7.73 3.71
N VAL A 80 7.77 6.86 4.51
CA VAL A 80 7.67 6.83 5.98
C VAL A 80 9.08 6.90 6.55
N THR A 81 9.32 7.78 7.53
CA THR A 81 10.67 7.98 8.11
C THR A 81 10.74 7.55 9.58
N ASN A 82 11.92 7.12 10.00
CA ASN A 82 12.25 6.75 11.36
C ASN A 82 12.35 8.02 12.23
N GLY A 83 11.20 8.55 12.60
CA GLY A 83 11.03 9.87 13.26
C GLY A 83 9.65 10.50 13.08
N GLY A 84 8.78 9.91 12.25
CA GLY A 84 7.42 10.37 11.94
C GLY A 84 7.18 10.51 10.44
N VAL A 85 6.01 11.02 10.04
CA VAL A 85 5.74 11.32 8.62
C VAL A 85 6.58 12.53 8.21
N GLY A 86 7.53 12.34 7.28
CA GLY A 86 8.25 13.44 6.66
C GLY A 86 7.25 14.37 5.98
N LYS A 87 7.19 15.62 6.44
CA LYS A 87 6.41 16.69 5.80
C LYS A 87 7.09 17.20 4.54
#